data_AF-A0A9Q9T3D6-F1
#
_entry.id   AF-A0A9Q9T3D6-F1
#
_cell.length_a   1.000
_cell.length_b   1.000
_cell.length_c   1.000
_cell.angle_alpha   90.00
_cell.angle_beta   90.00
_cell.angle_gamma   90.00
#
_symmetry.space_group_name_H-M   'P 1'
#
loop_
_entity.id
_entity.type
_entity.pdbx_description
1 polymer ?
#
loop_
_entity_poly.entity_id
_entity_poly.type
_entity_poly.pdbx_seq_one_letter_code
_entity_poly.pdbx_strand_id
1 'polypeptide(L)'
;MNTDTAPTRHPEPAWVEHVMWWHVYPLGFVGSEVRPAAPVGERPLEHRLDRLAGWLDHVVDLGLNGLLLGPVFASSTHGYDTVDHFRIDPRLGDDADFTALVAAAHERGVRVLLDGVFNHVGREHPAFRALSDYGPEAPTADLFAIDWSGWQPGQPVPVGLFEGHDILVALDHDSRATEDLVVEVMTHWLARGVDGWRLDAAYAVPPAFWARVLPRMRERFPDAWFSGEVIHGDAAAIARDSTMDSLTQYELWQGIWHGIADRNGHELAHAIERHDALLATFAPTTFVGNHDVTRIASAVGERFAGHAAAVLFTVAGTPVVYAGDEYGWTGVKEEREGGDDAVRPEFPAEVPTPTDLTHAYEALIALRRRNPWLHRAHTDVVHLTNTAVVLRTATADAAVVTALNLSDDPVEVPVADATQVEAGGADLGDGTLRLPAGGWAVLSR
;
A
#
# COMPACT_ATOMS: atom_id res chain seq x y z
N MET A 1 -2.15 -36.35 -22.75
CA MET A 1 -2.21 -34.91 -23.08
C MET A 1 -3.19 -34.29 -22.12
N ASN A 2 -2.71 -33.83 -20.97
CA ASN A 2 -3.51 -33.01 -20.06
C ASN A 2 -3.20 -31.58 -20.48
N THR A 3 -4.13 -30.93 -21.17
CA THR A 3 -4.02 -29.50 -21.48
C THR A 3 -4.25 -28.76 -20.18
N ASP A 4 -3.15 -28.46 -19.50
CA ASP A 4 -3.09 -27.54 -18.39
C ASP A 4 -3.37 -26.14 -18.93
N THR A 5 -4.65 -25.84 -19.15
CA THR A 5 -5.09 -24.47 -19.40
C THR A 5 -4.99 -23.76 -18.06
N ALA A 6 -3.83 -23.17 -17.80
CA ALA A 6 -3.68 -22.20 -16.72
C ALA A 6 -4.87 -21.23 -16.79
N PRO A 7 -5.58 -20.97 -15.68
CA PRO A 7 -6.71 -20.06 -15.69
C PRO A 7 -6.25 -18.73 -16.30
N THR A 8 -6.92 -18.30 -17.37
CA THR A 8 -6.65 -17.00 -18.00
C THR A 8 -6.93 -15.93 -16.97
N ARG A 9 -5.87 -15.25 -16.51
CA ARG A 9 -5.98 -14.16 -15.56
C ARG A 9 -6.97 -13.12 -16.11
N HIS A 10 -7.87 -12.64 -15.25
CA HIS A 10 -8.72 -11.51 -15.63
C HIS A 10 -7.80 -10.34 -16.00
N PRO A 11 -8.05 -9.67 -17.14
CA PRO A 11 -7.26 -8.50 -17.51
C PRO A 11 -7.46 -7.43 -16.44
N GLU A 12 -6.35 -6.84 -16.01
CA GLU A 12 -6.34 -5.73 -15.07
C GLU A 12 -7.11 -4.53 -15.65
N PRO A 13 -7.86 -3.77 -14.84
CA PRO A 13 -8.54 -2.57 -15.33
C PRO A 13 -7.55 -1.60 -15.96
N ALA A 14 -7.85 -1.10 -17.16
CA ALA A 14 -6.93 -0.28 -17.95
C ALA A 14 -6.46 0.99 -17.22
N TRP A 15 -7.22 1.49 -16.25
CA TRP A 15 -6.84 2.66 -15.48
C TRP A 15 -5.67 2.42 -14.52
N VAL A 16 -5.37 1.16 -14.16
CA VAL A 16 -4.33 0.84 -13.18
C VAL A 16 -2.93 1.18 -13.70
N GLU A 17 -2.68 1.10 -15.01
CA GLU A 17 -1.39 1.51 -15.58
C GLU A 17 -1.09 3.01 -15.39
N HIS A 18 -2.12 3.80 -15.07
CA HIS A 18 -2.04 5.24 -14.88
C HIS A 18 -2.18 5.68 -13.42
N VAL A 19 -2.62 4.80 -12.52
CA VAL A 19 -2.89 5.20 -11.14
C VAL A 19 -1.62 5.26 -10.32
N MET A 20 -1.53 6.26 -9.46
CA MET A 20 -0.51 6.39 -8.44
C MET A 20 -1.19 6.85 -7.16
N TRP A 21 -0.97 6.13 -6.07
CA TRP A 21 -1.75 6.27 -4.85
C TRP A 21 -1.08 7.21 -3.85
N TRP A 22 -1.89 8.02 -3.18
CA TRP A 22 -1.54 8.70 -1.95
C TRP A 22 -2.15 7.91 -0.78
N HIS A 23 -1.31 7.29 0.03
CA HIS A 23 -1.71 6.40 1.13
C HIS A 23 -1.75 7.15 2.45
N VAL A 24 -2.91 7.15 3.08
CA VAL A 24 -3.18 7.84 4.33
C VAL A 24 -3.65 6.84 5.39
N TYR A 25 -3.09 6.95 6.61
CA TYR A 25 -3.64 6.29 7.79
C TYR A 25 -4.68 7.23 8.46
N PRO A 26 -5.99 6.98 8.32
CA PRO A 26 -7.01 8.01 8.55
C PRO A 26 -7.11 8.50 10.00
N LEU A 27 -7.06 7.58 10.99
CA LEU A 27 -7.16 7.94 12.41
C LEU A 27 -6.04 8.88 12.85
N GLY A 28 -4.80 8.57 12.44
CA GLY A 28 -3.64 9.41 12.69
C GLY A 28 -3.78 10.74 11.97
N PHE A 29 -4.08 10.71 10.67
CA PHE A 29 -4.22 11.90 9.82
C PHE A 29 -5.14 12.96 10.44
N VAL A 30 -6.32 12.54 10.93
CA VAL A 30 -7.31 13.46 11.51
C VAL A 30 -7.07 13.80 12.98
N GLY A 31 -5.95 13.35 13.56
CA GLY A 31 -5.59 13.62 14.96
C GLY A 31 -6.49 12.91 15.97
N SER A 32 -7.08 11.77 15.59
CA SER A 32 -7.96 11.04 16.48
C SER A 32 -7.20 10.17 17.47
N GLU A 33 -7.81 9.90 18.62
CA GLU A 33 -7.27 9.00 19.62
C GLU A 33 -7.35 7.54 19.12
N VAL A 34 -6.17 6.98 18.84
CA VAL A 34 -6.02 5.63 18.29
C VAL A 34 -6.32 4.54 19.34
N ARG A 35 -6.07 4.80 20.62
CA ARG A 35 -6.30 3.83 21.71
C ARG A 35 -7.08 4.50 22.86
N PRO A 36 -8.39 4.68 22.69
CA PRO A 36 -9.19 5.42 23.64
C PRO A 36 -9.41 4.65 24.93
N ALA A 37 -9.41 5.35 26.06
CA ALA A 37 -9.65 4.75 27.37
C ALA A 37 -11.11 4.30 27.59
N ALA A 38 -12.05 4.87 26.84
CA ALA A 38 -13.47 4.51 26.87
C ALA A 38 -13.87 3.86 25.52
N PRO A 39 -14.85 2.94 25.53
CA PRO A 39 -15.32 2.29 24.31
C PRO A 39 -15.74 3.31 23.25
N VAL A 40 -15.31 3.10 22.01
CA VAL A 40 -15.59 4.01 20.89
C VAL A 40 -17.09 4.24 20.69
N GLY A 41 -17.92 3.20 20.87
CA GLY A 41 -19.38 3.29 20.74
C GLY A 41 -20.08 4.17 21.80
N GLU A 42 -19.41 4.51 22.91
CA GLU A 42 -19.92 5.40 23.95
C GLU A 42 -19.52 6.87 23.73
N ARG A 43 -18.64 7.13 22.75
CA ARG A 43 -18.15 8.46 22.44
C ARG A 43 -19.11 9.19 21.50
N PRO A 44 -19.14 10.54 21.55
CA PRO A 44 -19.81 11.33 20.53
C PRO A 44 -19.21 11.04 19.14
N LEU A 45 -20.09 11.06 18.12
CA LEU A 45 -19.68 11.07 16.72
C LEU A 45 -18.88 12.35 16.43
N GLU A 46 -17.74 12.21 15.76
CA GLU A 46 -16.86 13.31 15.40
C GLU A 46 -16.62 13.31 13.88
N HIS A 47 -17.18 14.31 13.19
CA HIS A 47 -17.06 14.48 11.74
C HIS A 47 -15.70 15.08 11.39
N ARG A 48 -14.78 14.27 10.86
CA ARG A 48 -13.39 14.65 10.54
C ARG A 48 -12.91 14.24 9.15
N LEU A 49 -13.70 13.47 8.39
CA LEU A 49 -13.34 13.10 7.02
C LEU A 49 -13.24 14.31 6.08
N ASP A 50 -13.85 15.44 6.42
CA ASP A 50 -13.69 16.72 5.72
C ASP A 50 -12.24 17.24 5.74
N ARG A 51 -11.45 16.92 6.78
CA ARG A 51 -10.01 17.20 6.81
C ARG A 51 -9.28 16.50 5.66
N LEU A 52 -9.65 15.26 5.34
CA LEU A 52 -9.07 14.56 4.18
C LEU A 52 -9.51 15.21 2.87
N ALA A 53 -10.77 15.63 2.77
CA ALA A 53 -11.27 16.32 1.59
C ALA A 53 -10.50 17.62 1.30
N GLY A 54 -10.07 18.34 2.35
CA GLY A 54 -9.23 19.53 2.24
C GLY A 54 -7.84 19.30 1.62
N TRP A 55 -7.38 18.06 1.53
CA TRP A 55 -6.10 17.68 0.93
C TRP A 55 -6.23 17.11 -0.48
N LEU A 56 -7.45 16.94 -1.01
CA LEU A 56 -7.63 16.37 -2.35
C LEU A 56 -7.04 17.26 -3.46
N ASP A 57 -7.05 18.59 -3.28
CA ASP A 57 -6.41 19.51 -4.22
C ASP A 57 -4.88 19.29 -4.22
N HIS A 58 -4.25 19.07 -3.06
CA HIS A 58 -2.83 18.69 -2.97
C HIS A 58 -2.52 17.37 -3.70
N VAL A 59 -3.37 16.35 -3.55
CA VAL A 59 -3.20 15.07 -4.26
C VAL A 59 -3.15 15.30 -5.77
N VAL A 60 -4.04 16.15 -6.30
CA VAL A 60 -4.10 16.49 -7.73
C VAL A 60 -2.92 17.34 -8.15
N ASP A 61 -2.56 18.38 -7.37
CA ASP A 61 -1.46 19.30 -7.67
C ASP A 61 -0.11 18.57 -7.69
N LEU A 62 0.09 17.60 -6.78
CA LEU A 62 1.24 16.70 -6.77
C LEU A 62 1.29 15.79 -8.02
N GLY A 63 0.16 15.62 -8.71
CA GLY A 63 0.00 14.81 -9.93
C GLY A 63 -0.49 13.38 -9.68
N LEU A 64 -0.87 13.05 -8.45
CA LEU A 64 -1.47 11.76 -8.11
C LEU A 64 -2.95 11.72 -8.51
N ASN A 65 -3.53 10.53 -8.52
CA ASN A 65 -4.91 10.29 -8.98
C ASN A 65 -5.56 9.09 -8.26
N GLY A 66 -5.01 8.70 -7.11
CA GLY A 66 -5.58 7.70 -6.24
C GLY A 66 -5.39 8.08 -4.78
N LEU A 67 -6.40 7.84 -3.96
CA LEU A 67 -6.39 7.92 -2.51
C LEU A 67 -6.54 6.51 -1.95
N LEU A 68 -5.49 6.00 -1.29
CA LEU A 68 -5.55 4.75 -0.53
C LEU A 68 -5.76 5.09 0.93
N LEU A 69 -6.91 4.72 1.47
CA LEU A 69 -7.22 4.87 2.88
C LEU A 69 -6.88 3.55 3.59
N GLY A 70 -6.08 3.64 4.66
CA GLY A 70 -6.00 2.60 5.69
C GLY A 70 -7.37 2.34 6.33
N PRO A 71 -7.46 1.55 7.41
CA PRO A 71 -8.76 1.15 7.96
C PRO A 71 -9.66 2.34 8.32
N VAL A 72 -10.87 2.34 7.75
CA VAL A 72 -11.91 3.38 8.00
C VAL A 72 -13.14 2.83 8.73
N PHE A 73 -13.24 1.51 8.90
CA PHE A 73 -14.39 0.88 9.53
C PHE A 73 -14.31 0.98 11.04
N ALA A 74 -15.47 0.96 11.69
CA ALA A 74 -15.58 1.04 13.13
C ALA A 74 -14.69 -0.02 13.80
N SER A 75 -13.83 0.45 14.70
CA SER A 75 -12.84 -0.35 15.42
C SER A 75 -12.75 0.10 16.88
N SER A 76 -12.18 -0.75 17.75
CA SER A 76 -11.99 -0.39 19.16
C SER A 76 -10.72 0.44 19.39
N THR A 77 -9.66 0.20 18.60
CA THR A 77 -8.36 0.84 18.74
C THR A 77 -7.80 1.30 17.39
N HIS A 78 -6.77 0.66 16.85
CA HIS A 78 -5.95 1.16 15.75
C HIS A 78 -6.53 0.94 14.35
N GLY A 79 -7.84 0.72 14.23
CA GLY A 79 -8.52 0.52 12.95
C GLY A 79 -8.57 -0.95 12.49
N TYR A 80 -7.59 -1.77 12.84
CA TYR A 80 -7.52 -3.18 12.41
C TYR A 80 -8.28 -4.16 13.32
N ASP A 81 -8.69 -3.73 14.51
CA ASP A 81 -9.58 -4.50 15.38
C ASP A 81 -11.06 -4.20 15.06
N THR A 82 -11.46 -4.45 13.80
CA THR A 82 -12.77 -4.08 13.28
C THR A 82 -13.92 -4.68 14.10
N VAL A 83 -14.88 -3.84 14.48
CA VAL A 83 -16.09 -4.23 15.21
C VAL A 83 -17.35 -4.21 14.34
N ASP A 84 -17.34 -3.44 13.24
CA ASP A 84 -18.41 -3.40 12.25
C ASP A 84 -17.87 -2.94 10.88
N HIS A 85 -17.77 -3.87 9.92
CA HIS A 85 -17.28 -3.58 8.56
C HIS A 85 -18.24 -2.74 7.70
N PHE A 86 -19.49 -2.57 8.13
CA PHE A 86 -20.52 -1.85 7.36
C PHE A 86 -20.71 -0.42 7.83
N ARG A 87 -19.87 0.06 8.75
CA ARG A 87 -19.99 1.37 9.37
C ARG A 87 -18.64 2.07 9.41
N ILE A 88 -18.63 3.35 9.05
CA ILE A 88 -17.47 4.22 9.24
C ILE A 88 -17.18 4.38 10.74
N ASP A 89 -15.89 4.41 11.09
CA ASP A 89 -15.46 4.63 12.46
C ASP A 89 -15.98 6.00 12.96
N PRO A 90 -16.72 6.06 14.08
CA PRO A 90 -17.31 7.31 14.56
C PRO A 90 -16.27 8.35 15.02
N ARG A 91 -14.99 7.95 15.13
CA ARG A 91 -13.87 8.87 15.32
C ARG A 91 -13.45 9.61 14.04
N LEU A 92 -13.84 9.08 12.88
CA LEU A 92 -13.61 9.67 11.57
C LEU A 92 -14.84 10.44 11.07
N GLY A 93 -16.03 9.88 11.26
CA GLY A 93 -17.29 10.45 10.79
C GLY A 93 -18.36 9.39 10.62
N ASP A 94 -19.30 9.63 9.70
CA ASP A 94 -20.37 8.70 9.34
C ASP A 94 -20.41 8.36 7.84
N ASP A 95 -21.39 7.56 7.43
CA ASP A 95 -21.59 7.16 6.04
C ASP A 95 -21.82 8.37 5.09
N ALA A 96 -22.42 9.46 5.59
CA ALA A 96 -22.66 10.66 4.79
C ALA A 96 -21.35 11.42 4.55
N ASP A 97 -20.50 11.54 5.57
CA ASP A 97 -19.16 12.10 5.43
C ASP A 97 -18.31 11.30 4.42
N PHE A 98 -18.36 9.97 4.51
CA PHE A 98 -17.64 9.10 3.59
C PHE A 98 -18.15 9.22 2.15
N THR A 99 -19.46 9.26 1.97
CA THR A 99 -20.08 9.49 0.65
C THR A 99 -19.63 10.82 0.06
N ALA A 100 -19.56 11.88 0.87
CA ALA A 100 -19.08 13.19 0.44
C ALA A 100 -17.59 13.17 0.06
N LEU A 101 -16.75 12.46 0.82
CA LEU A 101 -15.33 12.29 0.50
C LEU A 101 -15.13 11.57 -0.83
N VAL A 102 -15.82 10.45 -1.06
CA VAL A 102 -15.75 9.69 -2.31
C VAL A 102 -16.21 10.56 -3.49
N ALA A 103 -17.32 11.28 -3.35
CA ALA A 103 -17.80 12.19 -4.38
C ALA A 103 -16.78 13.29 -4.70
N ALA A 104 -16.21 13.94 -3.67
CA ALA A 104 -15.21 14.99 -3.83
C ALA A 104 -13.92 14.50 -4.49
N ALA A 105 -13.50 13.26 -4.21
CA ALA A 105 -12.36 12.61 -4.84
C ALA A 105 -12.64 12.34 -6.33
N HIS A 106 -13.80 11.75 -6.64
CA HIS A 106 -14.20 11.45 -8.02
C HIS A 106 -14.38 12.71 -8.88
N GLU A 107 -14.92 13.80 -8.33
CA GLU A 107 -15.02 15.10 -9.01
C GLU A 107 -13.65 15.63 -9.48
N ARG A 108 -12.56 15.21 -8.81
CA ARG A 108 -11.17 15.56 -9.13
C ARG A 108 -10.45 14.50 -9.96
N GLY A 109 -11.13 13.41 -10.33
CA GLY A 109 -10.51 12.28 -11.01
C GLY A 109 -9.58 11.45 -10.11
N VAL A 110 -9.76 11.53 -8.78
CA VAL A 110 -9.03 10.74 -7.79
C VAL A 110 -9.85 9.50 -7.44
N ARG A 111 -9.28 8.31 -7.66
CA ARG A 111 -9.89 7.03 -7.27
C ARG A 111 -9.73 6.78 -5.79
N VAL A 112 -10.61 5.98 -5.20
CA VAL A 112 -10.59 5.64 -3.75
C VAL A 112 -10.38 4.14 -3.56
N LEU A 113 -9.33 3.77 -2.83
CA LEU A 113 -9.02 2.39 -2.44
C LEU A 113 -9.19 2.26 -0.92
N LEU A 114 -9.90 1.23 -0.47
CA LEU A 114 -10.09 0.96 0.96
C LEU A 114 -9.26 -0.21 1.44
N ASP A 115 -8.89 -0.15 2.72
CA ASP A 115 -8.27 -1.25 3.44
C ASP A 115 -9.32 -2.27 3.93
N GLY A 116 -9.16 -3.52 3.52
CA GLY A 116 -10.05 -4.63 3.80
C GLY A 116 -9.47 -5.59 4.83
N VAL A 117 -9.81 -5.38 6.10
CA VAL A 117 -9.39 -6.24 7.21
C VAL A 117 -10.28 -7.49 7.26
N PHE A 118 -9.88 -8.51 6.51
CA PHE A 118 -10.63 -9.76 6.31
C PHE A 118 -9.92 -11.01 6.85
N ASN A 119 -8.74 -10.84 7.44
CA ASN A 119 -8.05 -11.92 8.14
C ASN A 119 -8.66 -12.17 9.54
N HIS A 120 -9.04 -11.10 10.22
CA HIS A 120 -9.48 -11.11 11.62
C HIS A 120 -10.50 -10.01 11.90
N VAL A 121 -11.09 -10.06 13.10
CA VAL A 121 -11.98 -9.03 13.66
C VAL A 121 -11.57 -8.68 15.08
N GLY A 122 -12.02 -7.55 15.60
CA GLY A 122 -11.85 -7.19 17.00
C GLY A 122 -12.68 -8.07 17.94
N ARG A 123 -12.24 -8.26 19.18
CA ARG A 123 -13.00 -8.99 20.22
C ARG A 123 -14.39 -8.42 20.50
N GLU A 124 -14.58 -7.13 20.26
CA GLU A 124 -15.87 -6.47 20.47
C GLU A 124 -16.85 -6.69 19.31
N HIS A 125 -16.40 -7.32 18.21
CA HIS A 125 -17.24 -7.61 17.06
C HIS A 125 -18.46 -8.46 17.46
N PRO A 126 -19.70 -8.06 17.12
CA PRO A 126 -20.92 -8.73 17.57
C PRO A 126 -20.95 -10.24 17.26
N ALA A 127 -20.41 -10.62 16.10
CA ALA A 127 -20.31 -12.03 15.70
C ALA A 127 -19.46 -12.87 16.66
N PHE A 128 -18.38 -12.31 17.21
CA PHE A 128 -17.54 -12.98 18.19
C PHE A 128 -18.16 -12.94 19.59
N ARG A 129 -18.74 -11.79 19.99
CA ARG A 129 -19.41 -11.67 21.30
C ARG A 129 -20.55 -12.68 21.46
N ALA A 130 -21.33 -12.92 20.40
CA ALA A 130 -22.40 -13.91 20.41
C ALA A 130 -21.92 -15.33 20.78
N LEU A 131 -20.65 -15.67 20.49
CA LEU A 131 -20.08 -16.97 20.86
C LEU A 131 -19.95 -17.17 22.36
N SER A 132 -19.77 -16.09 23.13
CA SER A 132 -19.66 -16.20 24.59
C SER A 132 -21.00 -16.58 25.23
N ASP A 133 -22.11 -16.14 24.62
CA ASP A 133 -23.47 -16.37 25.12
C ASP A 133 -24.07 -17.67 24.59
N TYR A 134 -23.83 -17.99 23.31
CA TYR A 134 -24.51 -19.08 22.61
C TYR A 134 -23.58 -20.21 22.15
N GLY A 135 -22.26 -20.02 22.24
CA GLY A 135 -21.27 -21.02 21.84
C GLY A 135 -21.46 -21.49 20.39
N PRO A 136 -21.46 -22.82 20.14
CA PRO A 136 -21.64 -23.36 18.79
C PRO A 136 -23.05 -23.16 18.22
N GLU A 137 -24.03 -22.76 19.04
CA GLU A 137 -25.40 -22.47 18.58
C GLU A 137 -25.55 -21.02 18.07
N ALA A 138 -24.52 -20.19 18.20
CA ALA A 138 -24.53 -18.84 17.66
C ALA A 138 -24.67 -18.87 16.13
N PRO A 139 -25.53 -18.04 15.52
CA PRO A 139 -25.65 -17.95 14.05
C PRO A 139 -24.34 -17.59 13.33
N THR A 140 -23.39 -17.02 14.07
CA THR A 140 -22.08 -16.57 13.61
C THR A 140 -20.95 -17.53 13.96
N ALA A 141 -21.23 -18.70 14.55
CA ALA A 141 -20.21 -19.67 14.96
C ALA A 141 -19.31 -20.10 13.79
N ASP A 142 -19.89 -20.30 12.61
CA ASP A 142 -19.18 -20.72 11.41
C ASP A 142 -18.19 -19.68 10.87
N LEU A 143 -18.17 -18.44 11.38
CA LEU A 143 -17.16 -17.44 11.00
C LEU A 143 -15.80 -17.71 11.64
N PHE A 144 -15.71 -18.61 12.62
CA PHE A 144 -14.50 -18.80 13.43
C PHE A 144 -14.15 -20.28 13.54
N ALA A 145 -12.88 -20.61 13.32
CA ALA A 145 -12.38 -21.98 13.41
C ALA A 145 -12.15 -22.34 14.89
N ILE A 146 -13.19 -22.86 15.54
CA ILE A 146 -13.18 -23.15 16.99
C ILE A 146 -13.40 -24.66 17.23
N ASP A 147 -12.51 -25.26 18.01
CA ASP A 147 -12.77 -26.56 18.61
C ASP A 147 -13.62 -26.40 19.87
N TRP A 148 -14.90 -26.73 19.76
CA TRP A 148 -15.86 -26.66 20.86
C TRP A 148 -15.75 -27.83 21.85
N SER A 149 -14.84 -28.77 21.62
CA SER A 149 -14.69 -29.96 22.47
C SER A 149 -14.37 -29.59 23.91
N GLY A 150 -15.31 -29.85 24.82
CA GLY A 150 -15.15 -29.59 26.25
C GLY A 150 -15.36 -28.14 26.67
N TRP A 151 -15.73 -27.24 25.76
CA TRP A 151 -16.15 -25.88 26.09
C TRP A 151 -17.50 -25.89 26.83
N GLN A 152 -17.65 -24.99 27.80
CA GLN A 152 -18.89 -24.78 28.54
C GLN A 152 -19.29 -23.28 28.51
N PRO A 153 -20.60 -22.96 28.51
CA PRO A 153 -21.07 -21.59 28.59
C PRO A 153 -20.43 -20.81 29.75
N GLY A 154 -19.98 -19.58 29.46
CA GLY A 154 -19.25 -18.72 30.39
C GLY A 154 -17.74 -18.97 30.48
N GLN A 155 -17.20 -19.97 29.77
CA GLN A 155 -15.76 -20.11 29.58
C GLN A 155 -15.24 -19.25 28.42
N PRO A 156 -13.98 -18.80 28.45
CA PRO A 156 -13.35 -18.14 27.31
C PRO A 156 -13.44 -18.99 26.05
N VAL A 157 -13.77 -18.36 24.92
CA VAL A 157 -13.84 -19.01 23.61
C VAL A 157 -12.42 -19.32 23.12
N PRO A 158 -12.07 -20.59 22.82
CA PRO A 158 -10.72 -21.00 22.43
C PRO A 158 -10.49 -20.75 20.93
N VAL A 159 -10.37 -19.47 20.55
CA VAL A 159 -10.23 -19.03 19.16
C VAL A 159 -8.77 -18.79 18.77
N GLY A 160 -8.47 -18.95 17.48
CA GLY A 160 -7.20 -18.53 16.90
C GLY A 160 -7.03 -17.00 16.94
N LEU A 161 -5.80 -16.56 17.21
CA LEU A 161 -5.43 -15.15 17.25
C LEU A 161 -4.44 -14.84 16.14
N PHE A 162 -4.57 -13.67 15.51
CA PHE A 162 -3.62 -13.23 14.49
C PHE A 162 -2.27 -12.90 15.13
N GLU A 163 -1.22 -13.64 14.77
CA GLU A 163 0.14 -13.53 15.33
C GLU A 163 0.22 -13.57 16.87
N GLY A 164 -0.80 -14.15 17.52
CA GLY A 164 -0.88 -14.16 18.99
C GLY A 164 -1.35 -12.85 19.63
N HIS A 165 -1.82 -11.88 18.84
CA HIS A 165 -2.40 -10.64 19.36
C HIS A 165 -3.79 -10.90 19.95
N ASP A 166 -3.91 -10.75 21.27
CA ASP A 166 -5.13 -11.07 22.02
C ASP A 166 -6.39 -10.37 21.49
N ILE A 167 -6.27 -9.18 20.91
CA ILE A 167 -7.43 -8.39 20.45
C ILE A 167 -7.92 -8.76 19.04
N LEU A 168 -7.13 -9.51 18.26
CA LEU A 168 -7.37 -9.80 16.85
C LEU A 168 -7.79 -11.26 16.65
N VAL A 169 -9.09 -11.48 16.58
CA VAL A 169 -9.71 -12.80 16.46
C VAL A 169 -9.73 -13.24 15.01
N ALA A 170 -9.04 -14.32 14.67
CA ALA A 170 -8.93 -14.82 13.30
C ALA A 170 -10.27 -15.40 12.79
N LEU A 171 -10.60 -15.09 11.54
CA LEU A 171 -11.74 -15.68 10.83
C LEU A 171 -11.38 -17.05 10.25
N ASP A 172 -12.39 -17.90 10.02
CA ASP A 172 -12.23 -19.18 9.34
C ASP A 172 -12.31 -18.99 7.82
N HIS A 173 -11.16 -19.01 7.14
CA HIS A 173 -11.11 -18.87 5.67
C HIS A 173 -11.44 -20.15 4.90
N ASP A 174 -11.78 -21.26 5.57
CA ASP A 174 -12.38 -22.43 4.94
C ASP A 174 -13.92 -22.38 4.97
N SER A 175 -14.49 -21.47 5.77
CA SER A 175 -15.94 -21.31 5.93
C SER A 175 -16.60 -20.50 4.80
N ARG A 176 -17.76 -20.99 4.34
CA ARG A 176 -18.63 -20.24 3.43
C ARG A 176 -19.22 -18.98 4.07
N ALA A 177 -19.45 -18.99 5.38
CA ALA A 177 -19.96 -17.82 6.08
C ALA A 177 -18.96 -16.65 6.00
N THR A 178 -17.66 -16.94 6.13
CA THR A 178 -16.58 -15.94 6.00
C THR A 178 -16.50 -15.42 4.57
N GLU A 179 -16.57 -16.30 3.56
CA GLU A 179 -16.62 -15.87 2.16
C GLU A 179 -17.81 -14.95 1.87
N ASP A 180 -18.99 -15.29 2.38
CA ASP A 180 -20.21 -14.50 2.16
C ASP A 180 -20.15 -13.15 2.88
N LEU A 181 -19.62 -13.09 4.11
CA LEU A 181 -19.36 -11.85 4.82
C LEU A 181 -18.43 -10.93 4.02
N VAL A 182 -17.27 -11.44 3.59
CA VAL A 182 -16.30 -10.63 2.82
C VAL A 182 -16.91 -10.14 1.50
N VAL A 183 -17.64 -11.00 0.79
CA VAL A 183 -18.35 -10.64 -0.43
C VAL A 183 -19.40 -9.56 -0.19
N GLU A 184 -20.13 -9.64 0.92
CA GLU A 184 -21.15 -8.64 1.29
C GLU A 184 -20.52 -7.29 1.64
N VAL A 185 -19.45 -7.28 2.44
CA VAL A 185 -18.71 -6.06 2.79
C VAL A 185 -18.11 -5.42 1.53
N MET A 186 -17.40 -6.21 0.70
CA MET A 186 -16.82 -5.71 -0.54
C MET A 186 -17.88 -5.11 -1.46
N THR A 187 -19.01 -5.80 -1.62
CA THR A 187 -20.16 -5.33 -2.38
C THR A 187 -20.66 -3.99 -1.87
N HIS A 188 -20.84 -3.88 -0.56
CA HIS A 188 -21.45 -2.72 0.08
C HIS A 188 -20.69 -1.43 -0.23
N TRP A 189 -19.36 -1.46 -0.18
CA TRP A 189 -18.52 -0.27 -0.40
C TRP A 189 -18.20 -0.03 -1.87
N LEU A 190 -18.03 -1.09 -2.68
CA LEU A 190 -17.90 -0.93 -4.14
C LEU A 190 -19.18 -0.31 -4.75
N ALA A 191 -20.36 -0.69 -4.24
CA ALA A 191 -21.63 -0.06 -4.65
C ALA A 191 -21.75 1.42 -4.23
N ARG A 192 -20.89 1.90 -3.32
CA ARG A 192 -20.81 3.30 -2.87
C ARG A 192 -19.71 4.10 -3.57
N GLY A 193 -19.07 3.53 -4.59
CA GLY A 193 -18.10 4.24 -5.44
C GLY A 193 -16.64 4.01 -5.08
N VAL A 194 -16.31 3.11 -4.17
CA VAL A 194 -14.92 2.69 -3.97
C VAL A 194 -14.43 1.95 -5.23
N ASP A 195 -13.17 2.19 -5.62
CA ASP A 195 -12.56 1.70 -6.86
C ASP A 195 -11.81 0.37 -6.69
N GLY A 196 -11.69 -0.13 -5.47
CA GLY A 196 -11.02 -1.40 -5.19
C GLY A 196 -10.71 -1.63 -3.71
N TRP A 197 -9.87 -2.63 -3.45
CA TRP A 197 -9.45 -3.00 -2.10
C TRP A 197 -7.95 -3.24 -2.00
N ARG A 198 -7.32 -2.68 -0.96
CA ARG A 198 -6.09 -3.21 -0.37
C ARG A 198 -6.49 -4.27 0.65
N LEU A 199 -6.02 -5.50 0.52
CA LEU A 199 -6.41 -6.63 1.36
C LEU A 199 -5.36 -6.80 2.47
N ASP A 200 -5.73 -6.45 3.69
CA ASP A 200 -4.87 -6.54 4.87
C ASP A 200 -4.44 -7.96 5.18
N ALA A 201 -3.19 -8.12 5.62
CA ALA A 201 -2.61 -9.39 6.04
C ALA A 201 -2.91 -10.54 5.07
N ALA A 202 -2.94 -10.25 3.76
CA ALA A 202 -3.32 -11.24 2.75
C ALA A 202 -2.35 -12.43 2.70
N TYR A 203 -1.12 -12.27 3.20
CA TYR A 203 -0.17 -13.38 3.41
C TYR A 203 -0.62 -14.39 4.47
N ALA A 204 -1.46 -13.99 5.42
CA ALA A 204 -2.01 -14.85 6.47
C ALA A 204 -3.33 -15.53 6.04
N VAL A 205 -3.92 -15.11 4.93
CA VAL A 205 -5.15 -15.68 4.37
C VAL A 205 -4.77 -16.67 3.25
N PRO A 206 -5.30 -17.91 3.25
CA PRO A 206 -5.02 -18.88 2.20
C PRO A 206 -5.36 -18.32 0.81
N PRO A 207 -4.48 -18.39 -0.21
CA PRO A 207 -4.77 -17.91 -1.56
C PRO A 207 -6.07 -18.48 -2.15
N ALA A 208 -6.38 -19.75 -1.84
CA ALA A 208 -7.62 -20.39 -2.28
C ALA A 208 -8.90 -19.73 -1.76
N PHE A 209 -8.86 -18.98 -0.65
CA PHE A 209 -10.00 -18.17 -0.18
C PHE A 209 -10.28 -17.03 -1.15
N TRP A 210 -9.26 -16.25 -1.50
CA TRP A 210 -9.37 -15.15 -2.47
C TRP A 210 -9.81 -15.64 -3.85
N ALA A 211 -9.34 -16.81 -4.28
CA ALA A 211 -9.79 -17.44 -5.53
C ALA A 211 -11.28 -17.76 -5.57
N ARG A 212 -11.94 -17.91 -4.42
CA ARG A 212 -13.40 -18.13 -4.31
C ARG A 212 -14.17 -16.82 -4.17
N VAL A 213 -13.57 -15.79 -3.57
CA VAL A 213 -14.19 -14.47 -3.32
C VAL A 213 -14.08 -13.54 -4.53
N LEU A 214 -12.88 -13.31 -5.06
CA LEU A 214 -12.61 -12.26 -6.06
C LEU A 214 -13.37 -12.44 -7.39
N PRO A 215 -13.59 -13.66 -7.92
CA PRO A 215 -14.43 -13.83 -9.12
C PRO A 215 -15.87 -13.33 -8.94
N ARG A 216 -16.46 -13.49 -7.75
CA ARG A 216 -17.82 -12.98 -7.43
C ARG A 216 -17.85 -11.46 -7.46
N MET A 217 -16.73 -10.81 -7.11
CA MET A 217 -16.59 -9.36 -7.16
C MET A 217 -16.41 -8.86 -8.58
N ARG A 218 -15.55 -9.50 -9.38
CA ARG A 218 -15.33 -9.14 -10.78
C ARG A 218 -16.57 -9.29 -11.65
N GLU A 219 -17.48 -10.23 -11.33
CA GLU A 219 -18.76 -10.35 -12.03
C GLU A 219 -19.63 -9.08 -11.89
N ARG A 220 -19.54 -8.40 -10.75
CA ARG A 220 -20.39 -7.25 -10.41
C ARG A 220 -19.70 -5.91 -10.55
N PHE A 221 -18.38 -5.90 -10.36
CA PHE A 221 -17.50 -4.74 -10.36
C PHE A 221 -16.24 -5.07 -11.18
N PRO A 222 -16.36 -5.16 -12.51
CA PRO A 222 -15.26 -5.58 -13.39
C PRO A 222 -14.07 -4.61 -13.40
N ASP A 223 -14.31 -3.36 -13.04
CA ASP A 223 -13.28 -2.31 -12.97
C ASP A 223 -12.62 -2.18 -11.59
N ALA A 224 -13.02 -3.00 -10.61
CA ALA A 224 -12.45 -2.97 -9.27
C ALA A 224 -11.05 -3.60 -9.23
N TRP A 225 -10.12 -2.96 -8.52
CA TRP A 225 -8.74 -3.43 -8.36
C TRP A 225 -8.50 -4.04 -6.98
N PHE A 226 -7.84 -5.19 -6.91
CA PHE A 226 -7.58 -5.92 -5.67
C PHE A 226 -6.07 -6.10 -5.46
N SER A 227 -5.51 -5.40 -4.47
CA SER A 227 -4.09 -5.46 -4.11
C SER A 227 -3.89 -6.10 -2.74
N GLY A 228 -3.20 -7.23 -2.64
CA GLY A 228 -2.94 -7.90 -1.36
C GLY A 228 -1.71 -7.37 -0.63
N GLU A 229 -1.79 -7.26 0.69
CA GLU A 229 -0.60 -7.15 1.52
C GLU A 229 0.06 -8.52 1.68
N VAL A 230 1.23 -8.67 1.06
CA VAL A 230 2.09 -9.85 1.20
C VAL A 230 3.50 -9.40 1.54
N ILE A 231 3.98 -9.84 2.70
CA ILE A 231 5.30 -9.47 3.24
C ILE A 231 6.35 -10.57 3.06
N HIS A 232 5.93 -11.81 2.80
CA HIS A 232 6.81 -12.97 2.62
C HIS A 232 6.15 -14.07 1.79
N GLY A 233 6.96 -15.03 1.31
CA GLY A 233 6.50 -16.18 0.54
C GLY A 233 6.73 -16.04 -0.97
N ASP A 234 6.25 -17.00 -1.76
CA ASP A 234 6.33 -16.95 -3.21
C ASP A 234 5.22 -16.03 -3.76
N ALA A 235 5.54 -14.76 -3.93
CA ALA A 235 4.60 -13.74 -4.42
C ALA A 235 4.00 -14.10 -5.78
N ALA A 236 4.76 -14.74 -6.68
CA ALA A 236 4.26 -15.13 -8.00
C ALA A 236 3.25 -16.28 -7.89
N ALA A 237 3.49 -17.26 -7.02
CA ALA A 237 2.51 -18.31 -6.73
C ALA A 237 1.27 -17.74 -6.05
N ILE A 238 1.44 -16.90 -5.02
CA ILE A 238 0.33 -16.28 -4.30
C ILE A 238 -0.55 -15.46 -5.27
N ALA A 239 0.02 -14.62 -6.13
CA ALA A 239 -0.74 -13.83 -7.09
C ALA A 239 -1.53 -14.71 -8.08
N ARG A 240 -0.92 -15.79 -8.60
CA ARG A 240 -1.61 -16.74 -9.49
C ARG A 240 -2.76 -17.45 -8.78
N ASP A 241 -2.50 -17.98 -7.59
CA ASP A 241 -3.42 -18.87 -6.88
C ASP A 241 -4.55 -18.09 -6.21
N SER A 242 -4.30 -16.86 -5.74
CA SER A 242 -5.31 -15.98 -5.16
C SER A 242 -6.16 -15.26 -6.19
N THR A 243 -5.64 -15.13 -7.41
CA THR A 243 -6.19 -14.28 -8.47
C THR A 243 -6.21 -12.78 -8.14
N MET A 244 -5.48 -12.29 -7.13
CA MET A 244 -5.32 -10.85 -6.88
C MET A 244 -4.66 -10.13 -8.08
N ASP A 245 -4.96 -8.84 -8.27
CA ASP A 245 -4.41 -8.05 -9.37
C ASP A 245 -2.96 -7.62 -9.09
N SER A 246 -2.67 -7.31 -7.84
CA SER A 246 -1.35 -6.89 -7.39
C SER A 246 -1.06 -7.38 -5.96
N LEU A 247 0.22 -7.34 -5.57
CA LEU A 247 0.70 -7.59 -4.22
C LEU A 247 1.72 -6.51 -3.83
N THR A 248 1.80 -6.17 -2.55
CA THR A 248 2.80 -5.22 -2.00
C THR A 248 4.23 -5.73 -2.19
N GLN A 249 5.13 -4.87 -2.65
CA GLN A 249 6.54 -5.23 -2.87
C GLN A 249 7.45 -4.84 -1.68
N TYR A 250 7.40 -5.62 -0.60
CA TYR A 250 8.25 -5.42 0.59
C TYR A 250 9.74 -5.73 0.35
N GLU A 251 10.09 -6.65 -0.54
CA GLU A 251 11.49 -6.98 -0.82
C GLU A 251 12.22 -5.84 -1.56
N LEU A 252 11.53 -5.18 -2.48
CA LEU A 252 11.99 -3.99 -3.19
C LEU A 252 12.10 -2.81 -2.21
N TRP A 253 11.08 -2.60 -1.37
CA TRP A 253 11.12 -1.59 -0.31
C TRP A 253 12.36 -1.78 0.59
N GLN A 254 12.59 -3.00 1.08
CA GLN A 254 13.73 -3.33 1.94
C GLN A 254 15.06 -3.12 1.21
N GLY A 255 15.16 -3.53 -0.05
CA GLY A 255 16.37 -3.31 -0.87
C GLY A 255 16.65 -1.84 -1.18
N ILE A 256 15.60 -1.02 -1.37
CA ILE A 256 15.72 0.44 -1.50
C ILE A 256 16.24 1.04 -0.19
N TRP A 257 15.62 0.68 0.95
CA TRP A 257 16.06 1.18 2.25
C TRP A 257 17.52 0.79 2.52
N HIS A 258 17.80 -0.50 2.72
CA HIS A 258 19.13 -0.92 3.18
C HIS A 258 20.21 -0.66 2.13
N GLY A 259 19.90 -0.84 0.84
CA GLY A 259 20.84 -0.53 -0.24
C GLY A 259 21.29 0.93 -0.24
N ILE A 260 20.40 1.88 0.09
CA ILE A 260 20.74 3.30 0.21
C ILE A 260 21.42 3.59 1.55
N ALA A 261 20.82 3.16 2.67
CA ALA A 261 21.29 3.48 4.02
C ALA A 261 22.69 2.92 4.31
N ASP A 262 22.95 1.68 3.88
CA ASP A 262 24.25 1.00 4.07
C ASP A 262 25.23 1.28 2.93
N ARG A 263 24.83 2.10 1.94
CA ARG A 263 25.60 2.39 0.72
C ARG A 263 26.05 1.09 0.02
N ASN A 264 25.08 0.22 -0.21
CA ASN A 264 25.23 -1.10 -0.80
C ASN A 264 24.41 -1.23 -2.08
N GLY A 265 24.93 -0.68 -3.18
CA GLY A 265 24.29 -0.73 -4.49
C GLY A 265 24.03 -2.15 -4.99
N HIS A 266 24.80 -3.15 -4.56
CA HIS A 266 24.59 -4.55 -4.94
C HIS A 266 23.30 -5.14 -4.34
N GLU A 267 22.95 -4.75 -3.11
CA GLU A 267 21.68 -5.15 -2.48
C GLU A 267 20.49 -4.51 -3.19
N LEU A 268 20.58 -3.21 -3.51
CA LEU A 268 19.58 -2.53 -4.32
C LEU A 268 19.41 -3.21 -5.69
N ALA A 269 20.50 -3.48 -6.40
CA ALA A 269 20.47 -4.15 -7.69
C ALA A 269 19.80 -5.54 -7.61
N HIS A 270 20.12 -6.33 -6.58
CA HIS A 270 19.50 -7.64 -6.38
C HIS A 270 17.98 -7.53 -6.15
N ALA A 271 17.53 -6.56 -5.36
CA ALA A 271 16.11 -6.32 -5.14
C ALA A 271 15.39 -5.89 -6.45
N ILE A 272 16.04 -5.09 -7.29
CA ILE A 272 15.52 -4.67 -8.60
C ILE A 272 15.36 -5.88 -9.54
N GLU A 273 16.36 -6.76 -9.63
CA GLU A 273 16.29 -7.96 -10.47
C GLU A 273 15.15 -8.89 -10.03
N ARG A 274 14.97 -9.06 -8.71
CA ARG A 274 13.87 -9.86 -8.16
C ARG A 274 12.50 -9.25 -8.41
N HIS A 275 12.39 -7.92 -8.30
CA HIS A 275 11.18 -7.18 -8.65
C HIS A 275 10.82 -7.35 -10.13
N ASP A 276 11.80 -7.19 -11.02
CA ASP A 276 11.61 -7.34 -12.47
C ASP A 276 11.07 -8.73 -12.85
N ALA A 277 11.60 -9.79 -12.20
CA ALA A 277 11.14 -11.15 -12.43
C ALA A 277 9.64 -11.37 -12.13
N LEU A 278 9.04 -10.58 -11.23
CA LEU A 278 7.61 -10.68 -10.91
C LEU A 278 6.72 -10.23 -12.08
N LEU A 279 7.21 -9.36 -12.97
CA LEU A 279 6.46 -8.83 -14.10
C LEU A 279 6.01 -9.90 -15.10
N ALA A 280 6.69 -11.05 -15.11
CA ALA A 280 6.28 -12.24 -15.84
C ALA A 280 4.93 -12.80 -15.35
N THR A 281 4.52 -12.46 -14.13
CA THR A 281 3.26 -12.90 -13.50
C THR A 281 2.30 -11.74 -13.25
N PHE A 282 2.75 -10.67 -12.59
CA PHE A 282 1.92 -9.51 -12.22
C PHE A 282 2.74 -8.22 -12.06
N ALA A 283 2.07 -7.07 -12.11
CA ALA A 283 2.68 -5.78 -11.79
C ALA A 283 2.49 -5.50 -10.28
N PRO A 284 3.56 -5.37 -9.47
CA PRO A 284 3.43 -5.20 -8.02
C PRO A 284 3.01 -3.79 -7.59
N THR A 285 2.46 -3.68 -6.38
CA THR A 285 2.20 -2.41 -5.70
C THR A 285 3.50 -2.00 -5.01
N THR A 286 4.15 -0.95 -5.53
CA THR A 286 5.47 -0.51 -5.07
C THR A 286 5.34 0.66 -4.09
N PHE A 287 6.22 0.73 -3.09
CA PHE A 287 6.22 1.81 -2.10
C PHE A 287 7.62 1.95 -1.50
N VAL A 288 7.89 3.11 -0.89
CA VAL A 288 9.12 3.36 -0.09
C VAL A 288 8.81 3.64 1.39
N GLY A 289 7.54 3.85 1.71
CA GLY A 289 7.02 4.01 3.06
C GLY A 289 5.55 3.57 3.12
N ASN A 290 5.08 3.27 4.33
CA ASN A 290 3.68 3.02 4.66
C ASN A 290 3.48 3.22 6.18
N HIS A 291 2.32 2.87 6.70
CA HIS A 291 1.96 3.09 8.10
C HIS A 291 2.53 2.04 9.09
N ASP A 292 3.26 1.03 8.60
CA ASP A 292 3.84 -0.08 9.38
C ASP A 292 5.37 -0.15 9.30
N VAL A 293 6.01 0.88 8.73
CA VAL A 293 7.46 0.93 8.58
C VAL A 293 8.01 2.32 8.91
N THR A 294 9.27 2.37 9.34
CA THR A 294 10.00 3.63 9.53
C THR A 294 9.94 4.48 8.25
N ARG A 295 9.61 5.77 8.41
CA ARG A 295 9.50 6.69 7.27
C ARG A 295 10.80 6.75 6.49
N ILE A 296 10.69 6.86 5.17
CA ILE A 296 11.86 6.73 4.29
C ILE A 296 12.95 7.76 4.61
N ALA A 297 12.58 9.00 4.91
CA ALA A 297 13.55 10.05 5.27
C ALA A 297 14.30 9.74 6.59
N SER A 298 13.67 9.05 7.54
CA SER A 298 14.35 8.54 8.75
C SER A 298 15.22 7.32 8.46
N ALA A 299 14.76 6.45 7.56
CA ALA A 299 15.41 5.20 7.19
C ALA A 299 16.72 5.40 6.41
N VAL A 300 16.70 6.28 5.39
CA VAL A 300 17.86 6.53 4.51
C VAL A 300 18.55 7.86 4.76
N GLY A 301 17.97 8.72 5.60
CA GLY A 301 18.39 10.09 5.83
C GLY A 301 17.80 11.06 4.80
N GLU A 302 17.49 12.29 5.24
CA GLU A 302 16.83 13.33 4.41
C GLU A 302 17.53 13.57 3.07
N ARG A 303 18.87 13.54 3.06
CA ARG A 303 19.71 13.68 1.86
C ARG A 303 19.35 12.67 0.76
N PHE A 304 18.95 11.46 1.13
CA PHE A 304 18.74 10.35 0.21
C PHE A 304 17.26 10.00 -0.02
N ALA A 305 16.32 10.75 0.57
CA ALA A 305 14.89 10.55 0.34
C ALA A 305 14.53 10.68 -1.16
N GLY A 306 15.18 11.59 -1.88
CA GLY A 306 15.01 11.74 -3.34
C GLY A 306 15.50 10.52 -4.14
N HIS A 307 16.51 9.79 -3.67
CA HIS A 307 16.98 8.57 -4.33
C HIS A 307 15.93 7.47 -4.26
N ALA A 308 15.30 7.29 -3.09
CA ALA A 308 14.23 6.32 -2.92
C ALA A 308 13.02 6.66 -3.81
N ALA A 309 12.61 7.92 -3.86
CA ALA A 309 11.56 8.39 -4.76
C ALA A 309 11.91 8.16 -6.24
N ALA A 310 13.15 8.43 -6.64
CA ALA A 310 13.62 8.21 -8.00
C ALA A 310 13.45 6.75 -8.42
N VAL A 311 13.81 5.79 -7.56
CA VAL A 311 13.58 4.36 -7.83
C VAL A 311 12.09 4.03 -7.89
N LEU A 312 11.29 4.50 -6.92
CA LEU A 312 9.85 4.23 -6.85
C LEU A 312 9.12 4.58 -8.16
N PHE A 313 9.42 5.74 -8.72
CA PHE A 313 8.70 6.25 -9.90
C PHE A 313 9.24 5.76 -11.23
N THR A 314 10.41 5.12 -11.28
CA THR A 314 11.01 4.65 -12.53
C THR A 314 11.05 3.14 -12.68
N VAL A 315 10.74 2.35 -11.65
CA VAL A 315 10.54 0.90 -11.78
C VAL A 315 9.09 0.55 -12.14
N ALA A 316 8.87 -0.67 -12.61
CA ALA A 316 7.52 -1.16 -12.91
C ALA A 316 6.65 -1.37 -11.68
N GLY A 317 5.34 -1.47 -11.90
CA GLY A 317 4.33 -1.61 -10.84
C GLY A 317 3.38 -0.43 -10.72
N THR A 318 2.66 -0.38 -9.61
CA THR A 318 1.69 0.65 -9.26
C THR A 318 2.18 1.36 -8.00
N PRO A 319 2.76 2.57 -8.10
CA PRO A 319 3.44 3.18 -6.96
C PRO A 319 2.45 3.79 -5.96
N VAL A 320 2.84 3.71 -4.70
CA VAL A 320 2.13 4.26 -3.55
C VAL A 320 3.08 5.21 -2.82
N VAL A 321 2.67 6.47 -2.72
CA VAL A 321 3.31 7.50 -1.90
C VAL A 321 2.63 7.47 -0.53
N TYR A 322 3.39 7.24 0.53
CA TYR A 322 2.85 7.39 1.88
C TYR A 322 2.80 8.87 2.24
N ALA A 323 1.63 9.35 2.65
CA ALA A 323 1.41 10.76 2.88
C ALA A 323 2.44 11.34 3.87
N GLY A 324 3.06 12.45 3.48
CA GLY A 324 4.13 13.13 4.22
C GLY A 324 5.54 12.79 3.74
N ASP A 325 5.75 11.66 3.06
CA ASP A 325 7.07 11.30 2.55
C ASP A 325 7.53 12.24 1.42
N GLU A 326 6.60 12.84 0.68
CA GLU A 326 6.86 13.89 -0.32
C GLU A 326 7.39 15.21 0.29
N TYR A 327 7.20 15.40 1.60
CA TYR A 327 7.76 16.50 2.38
C TYR A 327 9.01 16.08 3.16
N GLY A 328 9.42 14.81 3.07
CA GLY A 328 10.54 14.27 3.83
C GLY A 328 10.25 14.16 5.32
N TRP A 329 8.99 13.98 5.71
CA TRP A 329 8.64 13.81 7.11
C TRP A 329 9.31 12.58 7.71
N THR A 330 9.68 12.71 8.98
CA THR A 330 10.43 11.71 9.73
C THR A 330 9.52 10.98 10.72
N GLY A 331 9.89 9.76 11.06
CA GLY A 331 9.15 8.91 11.97
C GLY A 331 9.81 7.53 12.04
N VAL A 332 10.08 7.05 13.25
CA VAL A 332 10.73 5.75 13.47
C VAL A 332 9.69 4.80 14.07
N LYS A 333 9.52 3.64 13.43
CA LYS A 333 8.74 2.55 14.01
C LYS A 333 9.55 1.91 15.13
N GLU A 334 8.88 1.62 16.25
CA GLU A 334 9.48 0.92 17.39
C GLU A 334 8.77 -0.40 17.67
N GLU A 335 9.48 -1.37 18.25
CA GLU A 335 8.92 -2.68 18.63
C GLU A 335 8.34 -2.64 20.04
N ARG A 336 7.27 -1.86 20.21
CA ARG A 336 6.51 -1.72 21.47
C ARG A 336 5.06 -1.28 21.20
N GLU A 337 4.21 -1.32 22.22
CA GLU A 337 2.88 -0.71 22.14
C GLU A 337 2.98 0.78 21.79
N GLY A 338 2.20 1.23 20.81
CA GLY A 338 2.27 2.58 20.25
C GLY A 338 3.57 2.87 19.48
N GLY A 339 4.30 1.83 19.07
CA GLY A 339 5.54 1.96 18.29
C GLY A 339 5.33 2.50 16.88
N ASP A 340 4.11 2.41 16.35
CA ASP A 340 3.76 2.93 15.02
C ASP A 340 3.28 4.39 15.05
N ASP A 341 3.06 4.98 16.24
CA ASP A 341 2.44 6.31 16.36
C ASP A 341 3.26 7.39 15.64
N ALA A 342 4.60 7.29 15.69
CA ALA A 342 5.49 8.24 15.03
C ALA A 342 5.43 8.18 13.50
N VAL A 343 5.04 7.03 12.93
CA VAL A 343 4.87 6.87 11.48
C VAL A 343 3.43 7.17 11.04
N ARG A 344 2.49 7.32 11.99
CA ARG A 344 1.07 7.64 11.78
C ARG A 344 0.68 9.02 12.37
N PRO A 345 1.34 10.12 11.98
CA PRO A 345 1.18 11.43 12.60
C PRO A 345 -0.17 12.10 12.27
N GLU A 346 -0.53 13.09 13.08
CA GLU A 346 -1.56 14.08 12.73
C GLU A 346 -1.08 15.01 11.61
N PHE A 347 -1.95 15.25 10.63
CA PHE A 347 -1.69 16.18 9.55
C PHE A 347 -2.15 17.59 9.90
N PRO A 348 -1.41 18.64 9.48
CA PRO A 348 -1.85 20.01 9.68
C PRO A 348 -3.17 20.27 8.91
N ALA A 349 -3.97 21.21 9.42
CA ALA A 349 -5.23 21.59 8.78
C ALA A 349 -5.01 22.25 7.40
N GLU A 350 -3.88 22.92 7.21
CA GLU A 350 -3.48 23.53 5.94
C GLU A 350 -2.31 22.76 5.33
N VAL A 351 -2.33 22.62 4.01
CA VAL A 351 -1.25 22.00 3.22
C VAL A 351 0.01 22.85 3.37
N PRO A 352 1.15 22.27 3.80
CA PRO A 352 2.41 23.00 3.92
C PRO A 352 2.95 23.50 2.58
N THR A 353 3.75 24.57 2.61
CA THR A 353 4.49 25.05 1.44
C THR A 353 5.36 23.94 0.85
N PRO A 354 5.37 23.75 -0.48
CA PRO A 354 6.24 22.78 -1.15
C PRO A 354 7.72 22.97 -0.79
N THR A 355 8.42 21.83 -0.65
CA THR A 355 9.86 21.75 -0.43
C THR A 355 10.59 21.35 -1.72
N ASP A 356 11.92 21.37 -1.73
CA ASP A 356 12.71 20.84 -2.86
C ASP A 356 12.39 19.36 -3.13
N LEU A 357 12.13 18.58 -2.07
CA LEU A 357 11.72 17.19 -2.21
C LEU A 357 10.30 17.08 -2.80
N THR A 358 9.39 17.99 -2.42
CA THR A 358 8.03 18.04 -2.99
C THR A 358 8.09 18.29 -4.50
N HIS A 359 8.89 19.28 -4.95
CA HIS A 359 9.09 19.52 -6.37
C HIS A 359 9.76 18.34 -7.10
N ALA A 360 10.65 17.60 -6.41
CA ALA A 360 11.23 16.38 -6.98
C ALA A 360 10.18 15.28 -7.17
N TYR A 361 9.27 15.08 -6.21
CA TYR A 361 8.13 14.18 -6.36
C TYR A 361 7.23 14.62 -7.51
N GLU A 362 6.87 15.91 -7.62
CA GLU A 362 6.07 16.44 -8.74
C GLU A 362 6.71 16.12 -10.11
N ALA A 363 8.03 16.33 -10.24
CA ALA A 363 8.76 16.04 -11.48
C ALA A 363 8.76 14.54 -11.81
N LEU A 364 9.01 13.67 -10.82
CA LEU A 364 9.02 12.22 -10.97
C LEU A 364 7.62 11.67 -11.32
N ILE A 365 6.58 12.18 -10.66
CA ILE A 365 5.19 11.84 -10.92
C ILE A 365 4.80 12.31 -12.32
N ALA A 366 5.14 13.55 -12.70
CA ALA A 366 4.88 14.06 -14.04
C ALA A 366 5.57 13.22 -15.14
N LEU A 367 6.82 12.79 -14.91
CA LEU A 367 7.52 11.86 -15.78
C LEU A 367 6.74 10.54 -15.90
N ARG A 368 6.34 9.93 -14.78
CA ARG A 368 5.61 8.65 -14.80
C ARG A 368 4.26 8.78 -15.52
N ARG A 369 3.53 9.88 -15.31
CA ARG A 369 2.25 10.15 -16.02
C ARG A 369 2.40 10.19 -17.53
N ARG A 370 3.49 10.76 -18.05
CA ARG A 370 3.77 10.80 -19.50
C ARG A 370 4.21 9.44 -20.06
N ASN A 371 4.58 8.50 -19.18
CA ASN A 371 5.18 7.23 -19.53
C ASN A 371 4.44 6.05 -18.85
N PRO A 372 3.14 5.84 -19.13
CA PRO A 372 2.35 4.75 -18.52
C PRO A 372 2.92 3.36 -18.84
N TRP A 373 3.69 3.24 -19.94
CA TRP A 373 4.44 2.04 -20.27
C TRP A 373 5.40 1.58 -19.15
N LEU A 374 5.82 2.48 -18.25
CA LEU A 374 6.62 2.14 -17.07
C LEU A 374 5.93 1.09 -16.20
N HIS A 375 4.60 1.05 -16.14
CA HIS A 375 3.84 0.11 -15.32
C HIS A 375 4.24 -1.36 -15.53
N ARG A 376 4.66 -1.73 -16.76
CA ARG A 376 5.11 -3.08 -17.11
C ARG A 376 6.49 -3.13 -17.79
N ALA A 377 7.28 -2.07 -17.67
CA ALA A 377 8.60 -1.99 -18.28
C ALA A 377 9.62 -2.86 -17.53
N HIS A 378 10.68 -3.29 -18.22
CA HIS A 378 11.73 -4.06 -17.58
C HIS A 378 12.91 -3.17 -17.17
N THR A 379 13.53 -3.48 -16.03
CA THR A 379 14.64 -2.70 -15.47
C THR A 379 15.96 -3.48 -15.50
N ASP A 380 16.93 -2.95 -16.26
CA ASP A 380 18.30 -3.47 -16.32
C ASP A 380 19.26 -2.63 -15.46
N VAL A 381 20.27 -3.28 -14.88
CA VAL A 381 21.38 -2.59 -14.19
C VAL A 381 22.51 -2.30 -15.19
N VAL A 382 22.70 -1.01 -15.52
CA VAL A 382 23.69 -0.55 -16.51
C VAL A 382 25.07 -0.30 -15.89
N HIS A 383 25.09 0.20 -14.66
CA HIS A 383 26.31 0.47 -13.91
C HIS A 383 26.10 0.14 -12.45
N LEU A 384 27.10 -0.50 -11.84
CA LEU A 384 27.00 -0.97 -10.48
C LEU A 384 28.33 -0.90 -9.76
N THR A 385 28.34 -0.17 -8.65
CA THR A 385 29.33 -0.24 -7.58
C THR A 385 28.58 -0.22 -6.24
N ASN A 386 29.28 -0.27 -5.11
CA ASN A 386 28.65 -0.06 -3.80
C ASN A 386 27.92 1.29 -3.72
N THR A 387 28.47 2.35 -4.32
CA THR A 387 27.98 3.71 -4.08
C THR A 387 27.49 4.43 -5.34
N ALA A 388 27.48 3.78 -6.49
CA ALA A 388 26.96 4.34 -7.73
C ALA A 388 26.16 3.26 -8.48
N VAL A 389 24.90 3.56 -8.78
CA VAL A 389 23.97 2.65 -9.45
C VAL A 389 23.32 3.38 -10.62
N VAL A 390 23.31 2.77 -11.81
CA VAL A 390 22.53 3.24 -12.95
C VAL A 390 21.58 2.14 -13.38
N LEU A 391 20.29 2.44 -13.32
CA LEU A 391 19.19 1.59 -13.76
C LEU A 391 18.65 2.10 -15.09
N ARG A 392 18.29 1.21 -16.00
CA ARG A 392 17.57 1.53 -17.23
C ARG A 392 16.27 0.77 -17.25
N THR A 393 15.16 1.49 -17.11
CA THR A 393 13.82 0.94 -17.25
C THR A 393 13.31 1.20 -18.66
N ALA A 394 12.95 0.16 -19.41
CA ALA A 394 12.68 0.31 -20.83
C ALA A 394 11.65 -0.68 -21.38
N THR A 395 11.12 -0.30 -22.54
CA THR A 395 10.46 -1.17 -23.51
C THR A 395 11.31 -1.22 -24.79
N ALA A 396 10.77 -1.81 -25.87
CA ALA A 396 11.43 -1.77 -27.17
C ALA A 396 11.57 -0.34 -27.73
N ASP A 397 10.63 0.56 -27.39
CA ASP A 397 10.48 1.87 -28.04
C ASP A 397 10.81 3.07 -27.13
N ALA A 398 10.89 2.86 -25.81
CA ALA A 398 11.10 3.93 -24.84
C ALA A 398 11.97 3.49 -23.66
N ALA A 399 12.69 4.43 -23.04
CA ALA A 399 13.53 4.17 -21.88
C ALA A 399 13.64 5.39 -20.95
N VAL A 400 13.81 5.09 -19.66
CA VAL A 400 14.16 6.05 -18.61
C VAL A 400 15.40 5.51 -17.89
N VAL A 401 16.34 6.40 -17.59
CA VAL A 401 17.57 6.08 -16.87
C VAL A 401 17.52 6.72 -15.49
N THR A 402 17.76 5.93 -14.44
CA THR A 402 17.88 6.41 -13.05
C THR A 402 19.31 6.23 -12.58
N ALA A 403 19.97 7.32 -12.23
CA ALA A 403 21.34 7.32 -11.76
C ALA A 403 21.41 7.81 -10.31
N LEU A 404 22.04 7.03 -9.44
CA LEU A 404 22.15 7.25 -8.01
C LEU A 404 23.63 7.31 -7.60
N ASN A 405 24.03 8.38 -6.91
CA ASN A 405 25.30 8.48 -6.21
C ASN A 405 25.04 8.47 -4.70
N LEU A 406 25.58 7.49 -4.01
CA LEU A 406 25.51 7.31 -2.56
C LEU A 406 26.82 7.72 -1.86
N SER A 407 27.87 8.08 -2.62
CA SER A 407 29.16 8.47 -2.05
C SER A 407 29.20 9.95 -1.67
N ASP A 408 30.23 10.33 -0.92
CA ASP A 408 30.50 11.73 -0.54
C ASP A 408 31.36 12.48 -1.58
N ASP A 409 31.68 11.82 -2.69
CA ASP A 409 32.42 12.41 -3.81
C ASP A 409 31.54 12.44 -5.07
N PRO A 410 31.76 13.39 -6.00
CA PRO A 410 31.13 13.33 -7.32
C PRO A 410 31.55 12.07 -8.08
N VAL A 411 30.62 11.50 -8.85
CA VAL A 411 30.87 10.32 -9.68
C VAL A 411 30.49 10.59 -11.13
N GLU A 412 31.19 9.96 -12.05
CA GLU A 412 30.87 9.97 -13.47
C GLU A 412 30.43 8.57 -13.88
N VAL A 413 29.21 8.46 -14.42
CA VAL A 413 28.56 7.20 -14.76
C VAL A 413 28.03 7.22 -16.20
N PRO A 414 27.90 6.07 -16.87
CA PRO A 414 27.30 6.03 -18.21
C PRO A 414 25.80 6.32 -18.14
N VAL A 415 25.25 6.98 -19.17
CA VAL A 415 23.80 7.28 -19.29
C VAL A 415 23.13 6.70 -20.53
N ALA A 416 23.76 5.70 -21.13
CA ALA A 416 23.26 5.03 -22.34
C ALA A 416 22.90 6.05 -23.44
N ASP A 417 21.63 6.13 -23.84
CA ASP A 417 21.11 7.00 -24.88
C ASP A 417 20.24 8.17 -24.36
N ALA A 418 20.28 8.44 -23.05
CA ALA A 418 19.50 9.53 -22.45
C ALA A 418 20.10 10.91 -22.77
N THR A 419 19.22 11.88 -23.05
CA THR A 419 19.59 13.22 -23.54
C THR A 419 19.02 14.37 -22.72
N GLN A 420 18.12 14.10 -21.78
CA GLN A 420 17.44 15.12 -20.98
C GLN A 420 17.36 14.70 -19.52
N VAL A 421 17.67 15.61 -18.59
CA VAL A 421 17.42 15.43 -17.16
C VAL A 421 15.98 15.84 -16.87
N GLU A 422 15.20 14.92 -16.32
CA GLU A 422 13.77 15.09 -16.04
C GLU A 422 13.52 15.42 -14.56
N ALA A 423 14.34 14.87 -13.66
CA ALA A 423 14.31 15.14 -12.23
C ALA A 423 15.70 14.95 -11.61
N GLY A 424 15.95 15.59 -10.46
CA GLY A 424 17.24 15.58 -9.79
C GLY A 424 18.24 16.58 -10.39
N GLY A 425 19.53 16.38 -10.14
CA GLY A 425 20.57 17.34 -10.53
C GLY A 425 21.86 16.65 -10.98
N ALA A 426 22.27 16.93 -12.21
CA ALA A 426 23.45 16.32 -12.82
C ALA A 426 23.97 17.14 -14.02
N ASP A 427 25.26 17.00 -14.32
CA ASP A 427 25.86 17.55 -15.54
C ASP A 427 25.93 16.46 -16.61
N LEU A 428 25.14 16.62 -17.69
CA LEU A 428 25.11 15.69 -18.81
C LEU A 428 26.22 16.02 -19.82
N GLY A 429 27.07 15.04 -20.11
CA GLY A 429 28.12 15.10 -21.13
C GLY A 429 27.84 14.14 -22.30
N ASP A 430 28.83 13.99 -23.19
CA ASP A 430 28.75 13.07 -24.33
C ASP A 430 28.83 11.60 -23.86
N GLY A 431 27.66 11.00 -23.56
CA GLY A 431 27.51 9.60 -23.15
C GLY A 431 27.79 9.31 -21.67
N THR A 432 28.18 10.33 -20.89
CA THR A 432 28.39 10.24 -19.45
C THR A 432 27.57 11.28 -18.69
N LEU A 433 27.34 11.02 -17.42
CA LEU A 433 26.66 11.88 -16.48
C LEU A 433 27.50 12.05 -15.24
N ARG A 434 27.74 13.30 -14.86
CA ARG A 434 28.40 13.63 -13.61
C ARG A 434 27.34 13.94 -12.55
N LEU A 435 27.27 13.09 -11.53
CA LEU A 435 26.45 13.32 -10.35
C LEU A 435 27.28 14.01 -9.25
N PRO A 436 26.75 15.03 -8.57
CA PRO A 436 27.39 15.56 -7.37
C PRO A 436 27.42 14.51 -6.26
N ALA A 437 28.19 14.77 -5.20
CA ALA A 437 28.24 13.93 -4.02
C ALA A 437 26.84 13.71 -3.43
N GLY A 438 26.41 12.46 -3.31
CA GLY A 438 25.07 12.13 -2.84
C GLY A 438 23.96 12.65 -3.76
N GLY A 439 24.25 12.90 -5.03
CA GLY A 439 23.28 13.32 -6.03
C GLY A 439 22.54 12.16 -6.66
N TRP A 440 21.45 12.47 -7.34
CA TRP A 440 20.71 11.54 -8.18
C TRP A 440 20.11 12.30 -9.36
N ALA A 441 19.80 11.58 -10.43
CA ALA A 441 19.06 12.10 -11.56
C ALA A 441 18.23 11.02 -12.23
N VAL A 442 17.08 11.42 -12.76
CA VAL A 442 16.28 10.63 -13.69
C VAL A 442 16.33 11.32 -15.04
N LEU A 443 16.60 10.53 -16.08
CA LEU A 443 16.80 11.01 -17.44
C LEU A 443 15.89 10.27 -18.42
N SER A 444 15.52 10.96 -19.49
CA SER A 444 14.86 10.37 -20.65
C SER A 444 15.63 10.67 -21.93
N ARG A 445 15.23 9.99 -23.00
CA ARG A 445 15.61 10.35 -24.35
C ARG A 445 14.75 11.48 -24.91
#